data_AF-A0A959UTI8-F1
#
_entry.id   AF-A0A959UTI8-F1
#
_cell.length_a   1.000
_cell.length_b   1.000
_cell.length_c   1.000
_cell.angle_alpha   90.00
_cell.angle_beta   90.00
_cell.angle_gamma   90.00
#
_symmetry.space_group_name_H-M   'P 1'
#
loop_
_entity.id
_entity.type
_entity.pdbx_description
1 polymer ?
#
loop_
_entity_poly.entity_id
_entity_poly.type
_entity_poly.pdbx_seq_one_letter_code
_entity_poly.pdbx_strand_id
1 'polypeptide(L)' 'LWTLSDDSWRFVVRPDAGVLIQFPGSNMGANLGVNYHHFSKTKSYDETTFVGFHVGLSSFF' A
#
# COMPACT_ATOMS: atom_id res chain seq x y z
N LEU A 1 -12.43 -24.29 7.06
CA LEU A 1 -11.03 -24.27 7.56
C LEU A 1 -10.18 -23.62 6.47
N TRP A 2 -9.74 -22.38 6.67
CA TRP A 2 -8.74 -21.76 5.81
C TRP A 2 -7.40 -22.34 6.25
N THR A 3 -6.95 -23.39 5.58
CA THR A 3 -5.57 -23.85 5.69
C THR A 3 -4.69 -22.70 5.24
N LEU A 4 -3.92 -22.15 6.18
CA LEU A 4 -2.75 -21.31 5.98
C LEU A 4 -1.78 -22.08 5.07
N SER A 5 -2.00 -22.07 3.75
CA SER A 5 -1.12 -22.75 2.82
C SER A 5 0.06 -21.83 2.55
N ASP A 6 1.20 -22.13 3.16
CA ASP A 6 2.52 -21.55 2.86
C ASP A 6 2.53 -20.04 2.58
N ASP A 7 2.49 -19.24 3.65
CA ASP A 7 2.96 -17.84 3.64
C ASP A 7 4.48 -17.83 3.40
N SER A 8 4.87 -18.15 2.18
CA SER A 8 6.21 -17.89 1.68
C SER A 8 6.43 -16.38 1.67
N TRP A 9 7.49 -15.94 2.35
CA TRP A 9 7.90 -14.55 2.34
C TRP A 9 8.18 -14.13 0.90
N ARG A 10 7.60 -13.01 0.46
CA ARG A 10 7.80 -12.49 -0.89
C ARG A 10 8.33 -11.08 -0.83
N PHE A 11 9.16 -10.75 -1.82
CA PHE A 11 9.56 -9.38 -2.03
C PHE A 11 8.41 -8.65 -2.71
N VAL A 12 8.06 -7.49 -2.16
CA VAL A 12 7.02 -6.61 -2.70
C VAL A 12 7.66 -5.27 -2.98
N VAL A 13 7.57 -4.83 -4.23
CA VAL A 13 7.95 -3.47 -4.62
C VAL A 13 6.66 -2.68 -4.73
N ARG A 14 6.56 -1.62 -3.92
CA ARG A 14 5.36 -0.79 -3.81
C ARG A 14 5.68 0.70 -3.94
N PRO A 15 5.95 1.22 -5.16
CA PRO A 15 6.01 2.66 -5.36
C PRO A 15 4.64 3.27 -5.06
N ASP A 16 4.68 4.40 -4.38
CA ASP A 16 3.51 5.14 -3.93
C ASP A 16 3.66 6.61 -4.35
N ALA A 17 2.58 7.18 -4.88
CA ALA A 17 2.52 8.57 -5.28
C ALA A 17 1.19 9.17 -4.80
N GLY A 18 1.24 10.35 -4.20
CA GLY A 18 0.05 10.98 -3.64
C GLY A 18 0.25 12.44 -3.31
N VAL A 19 -0.85 13.05 -2.88
CA VAL A 19 -0.92 14.44 -2.42
C VAL A 19 -1.32 14.43 -0.95
N LEU A 20 -0.60 15.24 -0.17
CA LEU A 20 -0.91 15.55 1.21
C LEU A 20 -1.38 17.01 1.26
N ILE A 21 -2.56 17.25 1.82
CA ILE A 21 -3.04 18.62 2.06
C ILE A 21 -3.31 18.78 3.55
N GLN A 22 -2.54 19.67 4.16
CA GLN A 22 -2.64 20.04 5.55
C GLN A 22 -3.82 20.97 5.77
N PHE A 23 -4.56 20.76 6.87
CA PHE A 23 -5.63 21.64 7.26
C PHE A 23 -5.05 22.93 7.88
N PRO A 24 -5.55 24.13 7.49
CA PRO A 24 -5.02 25.39 8.01
C PRO A 24 -5.03 25.45 9.54
N GLY A 25 -3.90 25.80 10.14
CA GLY A 25 -3.77 25.94 11.60
C GLY A 25 -3.82 24.63 12.40
N SER A 26 -3.73 23.48 11.74
CA SER A 26 -3.76 22.16 12.38
C SER A 26 -2.57 21.30 11.93
N ASN A 27 -2.14 20.39 12.80
CA ASN A 27 -1.20 19.33 12.46
C ASN A 27 -1.88 18.15 11.77
N MET A 28 -3.16 18.27 11.43
CA MET A 28 -3.89 17.27 10.69
C MET A 28 -3.95 17.63 9.20
N GLY A 29 -4.14 16.62 8.37
CA GLY A 29 -4.41 16.79 6.95
C GLY A 29 -5.14 15.60 6.35
N ALA A 30 -5.42 15.70 5.06
CA ALA A 30 -5.90 14.59 4.25
C ALA A 30 -4.78 14.10 3.33
N ASN A 31 -4.75 12.79 3.09
CA ASN A 31 -3.93 12.17 2.06
C ASN A 31 -4.84 11.54 1.00
N LEU A 32 -4.39 11.63 -0.25
CA LEU A 32 -4.95 10.89 -1.37
C LEU A 32 -3.77 10.38 -2.20
N GLY A 33 -3.76 9.09 -2.52
CA GLY A 33 -2.68 8.52 -3.29
C GLY A 33 -3.04 7.26 -4.04
N VAL A 34 -2.12 6.88 -4.91
CA VAL A 34 -2.14 5.66 -5.70
C VAL A 34 -0.86 4.89 -5.41
N ASN A 35 -0.99 3.58 -5.23
CA ASN A 35 0.14 2.67 -5.12
C ASN A 35 0.05 1.62 -6.20
N TYR A 36 1.22 1.28 -6.73
CA TYR A 36 1.37 0.11 -7.57
C TYR A 36 2.00 -0.99 -6.72
N HIS A 37 1.35 -2.14 -6.62
CA HIS A 37 1.89 -3.29 -5.90
C HIS A 37 2.36 -4.32 -6.89
N HIS A 38 3.64 -4.70 -6.79
CA HIS A 38 4.20 -5.81 -7.53
C HIS A 38 4.73 -6.86 -6.55
N PHE A 39 4.08 -8.03 -6.56
CA PHE A 39 4.47 -9.19 -5.77
C PHE A 39 5.31 -10.13 -6.63
N SER A 40 6.55 -10.37 -6.21
CA SER A 40 7.45 -11.28 -6.92
C SER A 40 6.89 -12.71 -6.94
N LYS A 41 7.08 -13.41 -8.06
CA LYS A 41 6.80 -14.84 -8.16
C LYS A 41 7.55 -15.63 -7.09
N THR A 42 6.90 -16.65 -6.53
CA THR A 42 7.50 -17.65 -5.63
C THR A 42 7.25 -19.06 -6.15
N LYS A 43 7.81 -20.06 -5.47
CA LYS A 43 7.59 -21.48 -5.82
C LYS A 43 6.10 -21.87 -5.83
N SER A 44 5.30 -21.28 -4.94
CA SER A 44 3.91 -21.67 -4.72
C SER A 44 2.90 -20.69 -5.36
N TYR A 45 3.36 -19.54 -5.88
CA TYR A 45 2.46 -18.49 -6.36
C TYR A 45 3.08 -17.68 -7.50
N ASP A 46 2.26 -17.37 -8.50
CA ASP A 46 2.65 -16.53 -9.62
C ASP A 46 2.81 -15.06 -9.23
N GLU A 47 3.49 -14.31 -10.11
CA GLU A 47 3.59 -12.87 -9.98
C GLU A 47 2.20 -12.25 -10.00
N THR A 48 1.99 -11.25 -9.14
CA THR A 48 0.71 -10.56 -9.06
C THR A 48 0.98 -9.07 -8.99
N THR A 49 0.24 -8.33 -9.81
CA THR A 49 0.38 -6.88 -9.89
C THR A 49 -1.01 -6.24 -9.82
N PHE A 50 -1.16 -5.22 -8.99
CA PHE A 50 -2.38 -4.42 -8.96
C PHE A 50 -2.11 -2.97 -8.56
N VAL A 51 -3.05 -2.10 -8.91
CA VAL A 51 -3.06 -0.70 -8.53
C VAL A 51 -4.07 -0.51 -7.41
N GLY A 52 -3.64 0.10 -6.31
CA GLY A 52 -4.50 0.48 -5.20
C GLY A 52 -4.63 2.00 -5.10
N PHE A 53 -5.77 2.45 -4.60
CA PHE A 53 -6.04 3.85 -4.27
C PHE A 53 -6.25 3.93 -2.77
N HIS A 54 -5.75 4.99 -2.14
CA HIS A 54 -5.96 5.23 -0.73
C HIS A 54 -6.37 6.68 -0.50
N VAL A 55 -7.28 6.87 0.46
CA VAL A 55 -7.71 8.16 0.97
C VAL A 55 -7.74 8.05 2.48
N GLY A 56 -7.18 9.04 3.17
CA GLY A 56 -7.05 8.97 4.62
C GLY A 56 -6.83 10.33 5.28
N LEU A 57 -6.89 10.31 6.60
CA LEU A 57 -6.48 11.44 7.44
C LEU A 57 -5.05 11.19 7.94
N SER A 58 -4.25 12.24 8.00
CA SER A 58 -2.85 12.20 8.43
C SER A 58 -2.62 13.18 9.58
N SER A 59 -1.66 12.85 10.45
CA SER A 59 -1.14 13.75 11.48
C SER A 59 0.34 13.98 11.21
N PHE A 60 0.75 15.24 11.13
CA PHE A 60 2.14 15.68 11.00
C PHE A 60 2.72 15.86 12.42
N PHE A 61 3.82 15.16 12.72
CA PHE A 61 4.55 15.26 13.99
C PHE A 61 5.88 15.99 13.78
#